data_AF-A0A822IR61-F1
#
_entry.id   AF-A0A822IR61-F1
#
_cell.length_a   1.000
_cell.length_b   1.000
_cell.length_c   1.000
_cell.angle_alpha   90.00
_cell.angle_beta   90.00
_cell.angle_gamma   90.00
#
_symmetry.space_group_name_H-M   'P 1'
#
loop_
_entity.id
_entity.type
_entity.pdbx_description
1 polymer ?
#
loop_
_entity_poly.entity_id
_entity_poly.type
_entity_poly.pdbx_seq_one_letter_code
_entity_poly.pdbx_strand_id
1 'polypeptide(L)' 'MFNQYLMNGLTSDEKKKVAIHELGHALGLEHSYIPNVMVQGQYSYTQLGSHDIEDYNYLYP' A
#
# COMPACT_ATOMS: atom_id res chain seq x y z
N MET A 1 5.69 -3.96 13.83
CA MET A 1 4.30 -3.99 14.36
C MET A 1 3.57 -2.74 13.88
N PHE A 2 2.32 -2.85 13.43
CA PHE A 2 1.51 -1.69 13.04
C PHE A 2 1.08 -0.88 14.27
N ASN A 3 0.97 0.44 14.11
CA ASN A 3 0.54 1.35 15.18
C ASN A 3 -0.92 1.12 15.56
N GLN A 4 -1.17 0.51 16.73
CA GLN A 4 -2.53 0.18 17.18
C GLN A 4 -3.42 1.41 17.40
N TYR A 5 -2.86 2.56 17.80
CA TYR A 5 -3.64 3.79 18.00
C TYR A 5 -4.36 4.22 16.72
N LEU A 6 -3.63 4.22 15.59
CA LEU A 6 -4.21 4.52 14.28
C LEU A 6 -5.04 3.34 13.77
N MET A 7 -4.51 2.12 13.84
CA MET A 7 -5.16 0.94 13.26
C MET A 7 -6.53 0.67 13.88
N ASN A 8 -6.77 0.97 15.15
CA ASN A 8 -8.07 0.75 15.77
C ASN A 8 -9.20 1.61 15.17
N GLY A 9 -8.87 2.77 14.61
CA GLY A 9 -9.83 3.65 13.94
C GLY A 9 -10.10 3.31 12.47
N LEU A 10 -9.37 2.37 11.89
CA LEU A 10 -9.46 2.00 10.48
C LEU A 10 -10.48 0.88 10.24
N THR A 11 -11.18 0.99 9.12
CA THR A 11 -11.97 -0.10 8.53
C THR A 11 -11.09 -1.29 8.16
N SER A 12 -11.70 -2.45 7.91
CA SER A 12 -10.99 -3.64 7.47
C SER A 12 -10.22 -3.41 6.16
N ASP A 13 -10.80 -2.67 5.21
CA ASP A 13 -10.17 -2.38 3.92
C ASP A 13 -9.00 -1.39 4.05
N GLU A 14 -9.13 -0.38 4.91
CA GLU A 14 -8.01 0.54 5.19
C GLU A 14 -6.85 -0.18 5.90
N LYS A 15 -7.14 -1.09 6.85
CA LYS A 15 -6.11 -1.94 7.46
C LYS A 15 -5.42 -2.81 6.42
N LYS A 16 -6.19 -3.38 5.49
CA LYS A 16 -5.65 -4.18 4.38
C LYS A 16 -4.78 -3.33 3.45
N LYS A 17 -5.22 -2.11 3.10
CA LYS A 17 -4.42 -1.15 2.32
C LYS A 17 -3.10 -0.84 3.02
N VAL A 18 -3.13 -0.51 4.31
CA VAL A 18 -1.91 -0.25 5.11
C VAL A 18 -0.98 -1.46 5.07
N ALA A 19 -1.51 -2.68 5.29
CA ALA A 19 -0.70 -3.88 5.26
C ALA A 19 -0.02 -4.10 3.90
N ILE A 20 -0.75 -3.93 2.79
CA ILE A 20 -0.19 -4.06 1.44
C ILE A 20 0.84 -2.96 1.17
N HIS A 21 0.54 -1.71 1.55
CA HIS A 21 1.39 -0.54 1.35
C HIS A 21 2.75 -0.68 2.06
N GLU A 22 2.74 -1.03 3.34
CA GLU A 22 3.98 -1.19 4.10
C GLU A 22 4.78 -2.43 3.66
N LEU A 23 4.11 -3.48 3.18
CA LEU A 23 4.80 -4.61 2.53
C LEU A 23 5.45 -4.17 1.20
N GLY A 24 4.80 -3.29 0.43
CA GLY A 24 5.39 -2.68 -0.76
C GLY A 24 6.68 -1.92 -0.44
N HIS A 25 6.68 -1.08 0.60
CA HIS A 25 7.91 -0.43 1.07
C HIS A 25 8.99 -1.43 1.50
N ALA A 26 8.62 -2.52 2.18
CA ALA A 26 9.57 -3.57 2.54
C ALA A 26 10.17 -4.29 1.32
N LEU A 27 9.45 -4.30 0.19
CA LEU A 27 9.92 -4.79 -1.11
C LEU A 27 10.67 -3.72 -1.92
N GLY A 28 10.80 -2.49 -1.43
CA GLY A 28 11.51 -1.40 -2.10
C GLY A 28 10.66 -0.51 -3.01
N LEU A 29 9.34 -0.66 -3.00
CA LEU A 29 8.44 0.22 -3.74
C LEU A 29 8.32 1.56 -3.01
N GLU A 30 8.34 2.66 -3.76
CA GLU A 30 8.10 4.00 -3.28
C GLU A 30 6.61 4.37 -3.36
N HIS A 31 6.25 5.54 -2.84
CA HIS A 31 4.88 6.05 -3.01
C HIS A 31 4.53 6.25 -4.49
N SER A 32 3.28 5.95 -4.83
CA SER A 32 2.69 6.21 -6.15
C SER A 32 1.49 7.15 -6.07
N TYR A 33 0.61 7.14 -7.07
CA TYR A 33 -0.55 8.02 -7.20
C TYR A 33 -1.87 7.24 -7.28
N ILE A 34 -3.00 7.92 -7.08
CA ILE A 34 -4.34 7.30 -7.21
C ILE A 34 -4.51 6.70 -8.62
N PRO A 35 -5.04 5.47 -8.79
CA PRO A 35 -5.73 4.64 -7.79
C PRO A 35 -4.91 3.43 -7.28
N ASN A 36 -3.58 3.54 -7.26
CA ASN A 36 -2.67 2.46 -6.86
C ASN A 36 -2.65 2.24 -5.32
N VAL A 37 -2.23 1.06 -4.85
CA VAL A 37 -2.15 0.76 -3.41
C VAL A 37 -0.98 1.48 -2.73
N MET A 38 0.09 1.77 -3.48
CA MET A 38 1.23 2.55 -2.99
C MET A 38 0.96 4.06 -2.90
N VAL A 39 -0.28 4.53 -3.16
CA VAL A 39 -0.64 5.93 -2.89
C VAL A 39 -0.53 6.24 -1.39
N GLN A 40 0.11 7.35 -1.05
CA GLN A 40 0.16 7.84 0.33
C GLN A 40 -1.21 8.25 0.84
N GLY A 41 -1.48 8.08 2.14
CA GLY A 41 -2.71 8.53 2.79
C GLY A 41 -3.75 7.43 3.08
N GLN A 42 -4.88 7.87 3.64
CA GLN A 42 -5.97 7.02 4.11
C GLN A 42 -7.00 6.77 2.99
N TYR A 43 -6.87 5.61 2.34
CA TYR A 43 -7.74 5.17 1.26
C TYR A 43 -8.10 3.68 1.44
N SER A 44 -9.11 3.23 0.71
CA SER A 44 -9.58 1.83 0.70
C SER A 44 -9.21 1.10 -0.60
N TYR A 45 -8.14 1.52 -1.29
CA TYR A 45 -7.58 0.80 -2.43
C TYR A 45 -6.85 -0.44 -1.94
N THR A 46 -7.43 -1.61 -2.15
CA THR A 46 -6.90 -2.90 -1.64
C THR A 46 -6.41 -3.83 -2.75
N GLN A 47 -6.27 -3.30 -3.97
CA GLN A 47 -5.81 -3.99 -5.16
C GLN A 47 -4.59 -3.28 -5.73
N LEU A 48 -3.69 -4.05 -6.34
CA LEU A 48 -2.54 -3.50 -7.06
C LEU A 48 -3.06 -2.72 -8.27
N GLY A 49 -2.62 -1.47 -8.40
CA GLY A 49 -2.81 -0.69 -9.62
C GLY A 49 -1.67 -0.94 -10.62
N SER A 50 -1.80 -0.36 -11.80
CA SER A 50 -0.83 -0.58 -12.89
C SER A 50 0.58 -0.11 -12.52
N HIS A 51 0.71 0.98 -11.76
CA HIS A 51 2.02 1.51 -11.37
C HIS A 51 2.69 0.64 -10.30
N ASP A 52 1.91 0.09 -9.36
CA ASP A 52 2.45 -0.85 -8.36
C ASP A 52 3.08 -2.08 -9.03
N ILE A 53 2.43 -2.58 -10.10
CA ILE A 53 2.88 -3.74 -10.87
C ILE A 53 4.12 -3.38 -11.71
N GLU A 54 4.13 -2.22 -12.35
CA GLU A 54 5.27 -1.74 -13.14
C GLU A 54 6.52 -1.58 -12.27
N ASP A 55 6.40 -0.92 -11.12
CA ASP A 55 7.50 -0.71 -10.19
C ASP A 55 8.04 -2.03 -9.64
N TYR A 56 7.15 -2.96 -9.26
CA TYR A 56 7.56 -4.28 -8.81
C TYR A 56 8.36 -5.03 -9.88
N ASN A 57 7.87 -5.06 -11.12
CA ASN A 57 8.56 -5.73 -12.22
C ASN A 57 9.87 -5.03 -12.62
N TYR A 58 9.97 -3.71 -12.43
CA TYR A 58 11.22 -2.98 -12.63
C TYR A 58 12.29 -3.36 -11.59
N LEU A 59 11.90 -3.52 -10.32
CA LEU A 59 12.80 -3.92 -9.24
C LEU A 59 13.16 -5.41 -9.28
N TYR A 60 12.26 -6.26 -9.77
CA TYR A 60 12.37 -7.72 -9.77
C TYR A 60 11.98 -8.32 -11.14
N PRO A 61 12.87 -8.26 -12.15
CA PRO A 61 12.61 -8.78 -13.49
C PRO A 61 12.64 -10.32 -13.60
#